data_AF-A0A1U7MXH5-F1
#
_entry.id   AF-A0A1U7MXH5-F1
#
_cell.length_a   1.000
_cell.length_b   1.000
_cell.length_c   1.000
_cell.angle_alpha   90.00
_cell.angle_beta   90.00
_cell.angle_gamma   90.00
#
_symmetry.space_group_name_H-M   'P 1'
#
loop_
_entity.id
_entity.type
_entity.pdbx_description
1 polymer ?
#
loop_
_entity_poly.entity_id
_entity_poly.type
_entity_poly.pdbx_seq_one_letter_code
_entity_poly.pdbx_strand_id
1 'polypeptide(L)'
;MTPLALNLDTIELTDEQFYQLCQNNRELQFERTAKGELIIMPPVGGESGNREADLIIDLGIWNRQTGLGYTFSSSTVFKLPNGANRSPDCAWIQRERWEALTPEQRRKFPPIVPDFVIELRSATDDLEMLRSKMGEYRDVGVQLGWLINPQQQQVEIYCQGQEVVVRNLPTELSAENLLPGFRLRLPRYL
;
A
#
# COMPACT_ATOMS: atom_id res chain seq x y z
N MET A 1 2.12 2.25 18.51
CA MET A 1 1.39 3.54 18.66
C MET A 1 0.34 3.58 17.57
N THR A 2 -0.81 4.22 17.76
CA THR A 2 -1.82 4.33 16.70
C THR A 2 -1.48 5.50 15.76
N PRO A 3 -1.91 5.47 14.50
CA PRO A 3 -1.84 6.64 13.63
C PRO A 3 -2.49 7.87 14.27
N LEU A 4 -1.88 9.04 14.09
CA LEU A 4 -2.44 10.32 14.51
C LEU A 4 -3.05 11.00 13.29
N ALA A 5 -4.33 11.36 13.36
CA ALA A 5 -5.02 12.08 12.30
C ALA A 5 -5.22 13.55 12.68
N LEU A 6 -4.79 14.47 11.81
CA LEU A 6 -5.01 15.89 11.92
C LEU A 6 -6.05 16.31 10.90
N ASN A 7 -7.15 16.90 11.38
CA ASN A 7 -8.14 17.54 10.53
C ASN A 7 -7.59 18.90 10.07
N LEU A 8 -7.61 19.12 8.75
CA LEU A 8 -7.10 20.32 8.10
C LEU A 8 -8.22 21.10 7.37
N ASP A 9 -9.49 20.97 7.77
CA ASP A 9 -10.65 21.55 7.05
C ASP A 9 -10.53 23.06 6.80
N THR A 10 -9.79 23.78 7.65
CA THR A 10 -9.55 25.23 7.51
C THR A 10 -8.19 25.59 6.89
N ILE A 11 -7.38 24.59 6.52
CA ILE A 11 -6.02 24.74 5.99
C ILE A 11 -5.94 24.00 4.65
N GLU A 12 -5.88 24.75 3.55
CA GLU A 12 -5.66 24.15 2.24
C GLU A 12 -4.20 23.72 2.06
N LEU A 13 -3.96 22.41 2.09
CA LEU A 13 -2.65 21.81 1.84
C LEU A 13 -2.55 21.32 0.39
N THR A 14 -1.94 22.13 -0.48
CA THR A 14 -1.66 21.75 -1.87
C THR A 14 -0.73 20.54 -1.96
N ASP A 15 -0.68 19.87 -3.11
CA ASP A 15 0.21 18.72 -3.33
C ASP A 15 1.68 19.05 -3.14
N GLU A 16 2.12 20.23 -3.61
CA GLU A 16 3.50 20.65 -3.44
C GLU A 16 3.80 20.96 -1.97
N GLN A 17 2.86 21.60 -1.23
CA GLN A 17 3.04 21.81 0.21
C GLN A 17 3.06 20.49 0.99
N PHE A 18 2.21 19.52 0.65
CA PHE A 18 2.24 18.19 1.26
C PHE A 18 3.58 17.49 0.97
N TYR A 19 4.07 17.54 -0.27
CA TYR A 19 5.37 16.99 -0.61
C TYR A 19 6.50 17.66 0.18
N GLN A 20 6.52 19.00 0.27
CA GLN A 20 7.53 19.72 1.05
C GLN A 20 7.42 19.42 2.56
N LEU A 21 6.21 19.26 3.09
CA LEU A 21 6.00 18.83 4.48
C LEU A 21 6.68 17.49 4.75
N CYS A 22 6.45 16.49 3.90
CA CYS A 22 7.13 15.19 4.02
C CYS A 22 8.65 15.34 3.91
N GLN A 23 9.15 16.15 2.98
CA GLN A 23 10.59 16.32 2.75
C GLN A 23 11.31 17.08 3.88
N ASN A 24 10.59 17.92 4.61
CA ASN A 24 11.09 18.66 5.76
C ASN A 24 11.04 17.86 7.07
N ASN A 25 10.29 16.75 7.11
CA ASN A 25 10.08 15.91 8.29
C ASN A 25 10.30 14.44 7.91
N ARG A 26 11.50 14.12 7.43
CA ARG A 26 11.83 12.81 6.81
C ARG A 26 11.80 11.64 7.78
N GLU A 27 11.85 11.93 9.07
CA GLU A 27 11.72 10.97 10.17
C GLU A 27 10.28 10.53 10.42
N LEU A 28 9.30 11.22 9.81
CA LEU A 28 7.89 10.90 9.91
C LEU A 28 7.37 10.37 8.57
N GLN A 29 6.44 9.42 8.66
CA GLN A 29 5.70 8.92 7.51
C GLN A 29 4.32 9.56 7.50
N PHE A 30 3.98 10.23 6.41
CA PHE A 30 2.70 10.90 6.25
C PHE A 30 1.87 10.27 5.14
N GLU A 31 0.57 10.20 5.38
CA GLU A 31 -0.45 10.02 4.36
C GLU A 31 -1.42 11.20 4.37
N ARG A 32 -2.11 11.43 3.26
CA ARG A 32 -3.20 12.39 3.16
C ARG A 32 -4.45 11.68 2.67
N THR A 33 -5.56 11.78 3.38
CA THR A 33 -6.84 11.18 2.92
C THR A 33 -7.43 11.97 1.75
N ALA A 34 -8.40 11.40 1.04
CA ALA A 34 -9.15 12.11 0.00
C ALA A 34 -9.89 13.36 0.52
N LYS A 35 -10.17 13.42 1.83
CA LYS A 35 -10.78 14.58 2.49
C LYS A 35 -9.76 15.66 2.88
N GLY A 36 -8.46 15.41 2.69
CA GLY A 36 -7.39 16.33 3.07
C GLY A 36 -6.88 16.16 4.50
N GLU A 37 -7.35 15.16 5.27
CA GLU A 37 -6.82 14.88 6.60
C GLU A 37 -5.39 14.37 6.50
N LEU A 38 -4.51 14.87 7.37
CA LEU A 38 -3.11 14.45 7.43
C LEU A 38 -2.97 13.34 8.47
N ILE A 39 -2.50 12.18 8.04
CA ILE A 39 -2.25 11.03 8.90
C ILE A 39 -0.75 10.91 9.11
N ILE A 40 -0.33 10.86 10.37
CA ILE A 40 1.04 10.59 10.78
C ILE A 40 1.10 9.12 11.18
N MET A 41 1.81 8.32 10.39
CA MET A 41 1.99 6.90 10.63
C MET A 41 3.07 6.70 11.70
N PRO A 42 2.82 5.82 12.68
CA PRO A 42 3.79 5.47 13.70
C PRO A 42 4.92 4.64 13.07
N PRO A 43 6.13 4.62 13.65
CA PRO A 43 7.16 3.69 13.23
C PRO A 43 6.70 2.24 13.44
N VAL A 44 7.07 1.37 12.51
CA VAL A 44 6.76 -0.06 12.54
C VAL A 44 7.68 -0.79 13.52
N GLY A 45 7.12 -1.73 14.29
CA GLY A 45 7.88 -2.58 15.22
C GLY A 45 8.67 -3.68 14.51
N GLY A 46 9.64 -4.29 15.20
CA GLY A 46 10.57 -5.25 14.58
C GLY A 46 9.92 -6.47 13.91
N GLU A 47 8.91 -7.08 14.53
CA GLU A 47 8.19 -8.22 13.93
C GLU A 47 7.42 -7.83 12.67
N SER A 48 6.64 -6.75 12.73
CA SER A 48 5.89 -6.27 11.57
C SER A 48 6.84 -5.84 10.44
N GLY A 49 7.94 -5.16 10.76
CA GLY A 49 8.93 -4.74 9.77
C GLY A 49 9.67 -5.92 9.13
N ASN A 50 9.96 -6.99 9.89
CA ASN A 50 10.56 -8.20 9.33
C ASN A 50 9.60 -8.91 8.36
N ARG A 51 8.33 -9.08 8.76
CA ARG A 51 7.29 -9.68 7.90
C ARG A 51 7.04 -8.85 6.64
N GLU A 52 6.96 -7.53 6.77
CA GLU A 52 6.84 -6.62 5.62
C GLU A 52 8.02 -6.79 4.67
N ALA A 53 9.25 -6.84 5.19
CA ALA A 53 10.44 -7.04 4.38
C ALA A 53 10.37 -8.35 3.57
N ASP A 54 9.91 -9.45 4.18
CA ASP A 54 9.73 -10.73 3.49
C ASP A 54 8.69 -10.63 2.36
N LEU A 55 7.56 -9.95 2.59
CA LEU A 55 6.55 -9.70 1.55
C LEU A 55 7.10 -8.89 0.38
N ILE A 56 7.88 -7.83 0.66
CA ILE A 56 8.56 -7.02 -0.36
C ILE A 56 9.59 -7.86 -1.12
N ILE A 57 10.33 -8.72 -0.43
CA ILE A 57 11.34 -9.60 -1.03
C ILE A 57 10.68 -10.59 -1.99
N ASP A 58 9.63 -11.28 -1.58
CA ASP A 58 8.93 -12.26 -2.41
C ASP A 58 8.40 -11.61 -3.71
N LEU A 59 7.73 -10.46 -3.57
CA LEU A 59 7.23 -9.70 -4.71
C LEU A 59 8.37 -9.15 -5.58
N GLY A 60 9.45 -8.69 -4.97
CA GLY A 60 10.62 -8.14 -5.65
C GLY A 60 11.42 -9.20 -6.41
N ILE A 61 11.58 -10.41 -5.87
CA ILE A 61 12.24 -11.54 -6.54
C ILE A 61 11.44 -11.93 -7.78
N TRP A 62 10.13 -12.13 -7.64
CA TRP A 62 9.26 -12.43 -8.77
C TRP A 62 9.35 -11.34 -9.84
N ASN A 63 9.24 -10.07 -9.45
CA ASN A 63 9.28 -8.95 -10.41
C ASN A 63 10.64 -8.85 -11.13
N ARG A 64 11.75 -9.13 -10.45
CA ARG A 64 13.08 -9.17 -11.07
C ARG A 64 13.23 -10.31 -12.08
N GLN A 65 12.60 -11.45 -11.82
CA GLN A 65 12.66 -12.62 -12.71
C GLN A 65 11.79 -12.43 -13.95
N THR A 66 10.60 -11.85 -13.80
CA THR A 66 9.66 -11.67 -14.91
C THR A 66 9.89 -10.37 -15.67
N GLY A 67 10.41 -9.33 -15.00
CA GLY A 67 10.58 -8.01 -15.57
C GLY A 67 9.26 -7.32 -15.93
N LEU A 68 8.13 -7.70 -15.33
CA LEU A 68 6.82 -7.18 -15.76
C LEU A 68 6.50 -5.80 -15.19
N GLY A 69 7.26 -5.30 -14.22
CA GLY A 69 6.99 -4.01 -13.60
C GLY A 69 8.03 -3.54 -12.59
N TYR A 70 7.54 -2.79 -11.61
CA TYR A 70 8.34 -2.18 -10.55
C TYR A 70 7.67 -2.42 -9.20
N THR A 71 8.46 -2.84 -8.22
CA THR A 71 8.04 -3.05 -6.83
C THR A 71 8.47 -1.85 -5.99
N PHE A 72 7.63 -1.44 -5.04
CA PHE A 72 7.82 -0.29 -4.18
C PHE A 72 7.66 -0.68 -2.71
N SER A 73 8.46 -0.07 -1.84
CA SER A 73 8.45 -0.31 -0.40
C SER A 73 7.37 0.52 0.31
N SER A 74 7.15 0.19 1.57
CA SER A 74 6.23 0.84 2.52
C SER A 74 6.40 2.34 2.69
N SER A 75 7.55 2.91 2.31
CA SER A 75 7.82 4.36 2.37
C SER A 75 7.46 5.12 1.10
N THR A 76 6.99 4.44 0.05
CA THR A 76 6.64 5.07 -1.23
C THR A 76 5.21 5.60 -1.19
N VAL A 77 5.08 6.92 -1.26
CA VAL A 77 3.78 7.59 -1.31
C VAL A 77 3.31 7.75 -2.76
N PHE A 78 2.10 7.29 -3.06
CA PHE A 78 1.42 7.45 -4.35
C PHE A 78 0.35 8.51 -4.27
N LYS A 79 0.30 9.40 -5.28
CA LYS A 79 -0.79 10.37 -5.42
C LYS A 79 -1.93 9.74 -6.21
N LEU A 80 -3.07 9.54 -5.54
CA LEU A 80 -4.26 8.89 -6.08
C LEU A 80 -5.19 9.92 -6.75
N PRO A 81 -6.04 9.50 -7.72
CA PRO A 81 -6.90 10.40 -8.48
C PRO A 81 -7.99 11.09 -7.66
N ASN A 82 -8.34 10.53 -6.50
CA ASN A 82 -9.28 11.13 -5.55
C ASN A 82 -8.64 12.21 -4.65
N GLY A 83 -7.37 12.57 -4.88
CA GLY A 83 -6.62 13.56 -4.11
C GLY A 83 -5.88 13.00 -2.89
N ALA A 84 -6.07 11.73 -2.55
CA ALA A 84 -5.36 11.07 -1.47
C ALA A 84 -3.88 10.84 -1.82
N ASN A 85 -3.04 10.76 -0.79
CA ASN A 85 -1.66 10.31 -0.87
C ASN A 85 -1.49 9.12 0.08
N ARG A 86 -1.22 7.93 -0.47
CA ARG A 86 -1.18 6.66 0.29
C ARG A 86 0.14 5.95 0.12
N SER A 87 0.55 5.23 1.16
CA SER A 87 1.80 4.48 1.23
C SER A 87 1.46 3.04 1.65
N PRO A 88 1.23 2.13 0.69
CA PRO A 88 0.99 0.73 1.00
C PRO A 88 2.29 0.03 1.42
N ASP A 89 2.18 -0.99 2.26
CA ASP A 89 3.34 -1.75 2.77
C ASP A 89 4.11 -2.45 1.64
N CYS A 90 3.39 -2.91 0.62
CA CYS A 90 3.97 -3.30 -0.66
C CYS A 90 3.12 -2.76 -1.80
N ALA A 91 3.76 -2.28 -2.87
CA ALA A 91 3.08 -1.93 -4.12
C ALA A 91 3.83 -2.49 -5.32
N TRP A 92 3.07 -2.79 -6.38
CA TRP A 92 3.61 -3.09 -7.69
C TRP A 92 2.86 -2.33 -8.79
N ILE A 93 3.60 -1.87 -9.79
CA ILE A 93 3.09 -1.18 -10.97
C ILE A 93 3.65 -1.85 -12.21
N GLN A 94 2.78 -2.08 -13.19
CA GLN A 94 3.15 -2.64 -14.48
C GLN A 94 4.15 -1.73 -15.23
N ARG A 95 5.13 -2.33 -15.90
CA ARG A 95 6.26 -1.62 -16.52
C ARG A 95 5.80 -0.50 -17.43
N GLU A 96 4.91 -0.78 -18.36
CA GLU A 96 4.46 0.20 -19.36
C GLU A 96 3.80 1.41 -18.70
N ARG A 97 3.04 1.18 -17.61
CA ARG A 97 2.40 2.26 -16.84
C ARG A 97 3.42 3.12 -16.10
N TRP A 98 4.45 2.51 -15.51
CA TRP A 98 5.52 3.24 -14.83
C TRP A 98 6.40 4.04 -15.80
N GLU A 99 6.77 3.45 -16.93
CA GLU A 99 7.64 4.08 -17.92
C GLU A 99 6.95 5.23 -18.67
N ALA A 100 5.62 5.24 -18.73
CA ALA A 100 4.83 6.36 -19.24
C ALA A 100 4.92 7.63 -18.38
N LEU A 101 5.35 7.52 -17.11
CA LEU A 101 5.53 8.68 -16.23
C LEU A 101 6.78 9.49 -16.62
N THR A 102 6.67 10.81 -16.51
CA THR A 102 7.84 11.68 -16.71
C THR A 102 8.91 11.40 -15.67
N PRO A 103 10.19 11.70 -15.95
CA PRO A 103 11.26 11.56 -14.96
C PRO A 103 11.01 12.35 -13.67
N GLU A 104 10.33 13.49 -13.73
CA GLU A 104 9.98 14.29 -12.56
C GLU A 104 8.90 13.59 -11.71
N GLN A 105 7.85 13.08 -12.35
CA GLN A 105 6.78 12.32 -11.67
C GLN A 105 7.35 11.11 -10.94
N ARG A 106 8.32 10.40 -11.54
CA ARG A 106 8.98 9.24 -10.93
C ARG A 106 9.90 9.57 -9.74
N ARG A 107 10.37 10.82 -9.63
CA ARG A 107 11.28 11.26 -8.54
C ARG A 107 10.54 11.81 -7.32
N LYS A 108 9.32 12.30 -7.49
CA LYS A 108 8.43 12.78 -6.41
C LYS A 108 7.47 11.65 -5.99
N PHE A 109 6.32 12.00 -5.44
CA PHE A 109 5.20 11.08 -5.24
C PHE A 109 4.52 10.83 -6.60
N PRO A 110 4.65 9.61 -7.18
CA PRO A 110 4.17 9.36 -8.51
C PRO A 110 2.63 9.44 -8.56
N PRO A 111 2.05 10.19 -9.52
CA PRO A 111 0.60 10.35 -9.66
C PRO A 111 0.00 9.16 -10.42
N ILE A 112 0.09 7.99 -9.80
CA ILE A 112 -0.31 6.72 -10.40
C ILE A 112 -0.91 5.82 -9.32
N VAL A 113 -1.99 5.13 -9.68
CA VAL A 113 -2.61 4.10 -8.84
C VAL A 113 -1.82 2.80 -8.99
N PRO A 114 -1.32 2.18 -7.90
CA PRO A 114 -0.69 0.87 -7.97
C PRO A 114 -1.60 -0.17 -8.64
N ASP A 115 -1.02 -1.09 -9.40
CA ASP A 115 -1.77 -2.22 -9.97
C ASP A 115 -2.10 -3.25 -8.89
N PHE A 116 -1.14 -3.48 -7.99
CA PHE A 116 -1.25 -4.42 -6.88
C PHE A 116 -0.73 -3.81 -5.59
N VAL A 117 -1.41 -4.05 -4.47
CA VAL A 117 -0.99 -3.62 -3.13
C VAL A 117 -1.10 -4.73 -2.10
N ILE A 118 -0.25 -4.67 -1.07
CA ILE A 118 -0.39 -5.44 0.17
C ILE A 118 -0.40 -4.45 1.33
N GLU A 119 -1.31 -4.67 2.27
CA GLU A 119 -1.30 -4.05 3.61
C GLU A 119 -1.17 -5.18 4.63
N LEU A 120 -0.23 -5.05 5.57
CA LEU A 120 0.05 -5.99 6.64
C LEU A 120 -0.36 -5.35 7.96
N ARG A 121 -1.41 -5.89 8.57
CA ARG A 121 -1.89 -5.39 9.86
C ARG A 121 -0.85 -5.59 10.97
N SER A 122 -0.36 -4.49 11.52
CA SER A 122 0.48 -4.48 12.72
C SER A 122 -0.35 -4.73 13.99
N ALA A 123 0.33 -5.04 15.10
CA ALA A 123 -0.33 -5.31 16.37
C ALA A 123 -1.14 -4.12 16.92
N THR A 124 -0.82 -2.89 16.50
CA THR A 124 -1.48 -1.66 16.97
C THR A 124 -2.45 -1.07 15.97
N ASP A 125 -2.60 -1.68 14.80
CA ASP A 125 -3.48 -1.14 13.76
C ASP A 125 -4.94 -1.48 14.01
N ASP A 126 -5.77 -0.47 13.75
CA ASP A 126 -7.21 -0.63 13.69
C ASP A 126 -7.61 -1.31 12.37
N LEU A 127 -8.37 -2.40 12.49
CA LEU A 127 -8.75 -3.20 11.33
C LEU A 127 -9.73 -2.46 10.42
N GLU A 128 -10.66 -1.70 10.99
CA GLU A 128 -11.66 -0.99 10.19
C GLU A 128 -11.05 0.17 9.42
N MET A 129 -10.05 0.86 9.99
CA MET A 129 -9.24 1.84 9.28
C MET A 129 -8.51 1.21 8.08
N LEU A 130 -7.89 0.03 8.26
CA LEU A 130 -7.24 -0.69 7.17
C LEU A 130 -8.25 -1.15 6.10
N ARG A 131 -9.41 -1.69 6.50
CA ARG A 131 -10.49 -2.06 5.56
C ARG A 131 -11.00 -0.85 4.77
N SER A 132 -11.14 0.31 5.43
CA SER A 132 -11.48 1.56 4.75
C SER A 132 -10.41 1.98 3.75
N LYS A 133 -9.13 1.81 4.08
CA LYS A 133 -7.99 2.07 3.17
C LYS A 133 -8.02 1.12 1.96
N MET A 134 -8.28 -0.17 2.19
CA MET A 134 -8.43 -1.17 1.13
C MET A 134 -9.64 -0.91 0.22
N GLY A 135 -10.75 -0.45 0.80
CA GLY A 135 -11.91 0.02 0.04
C GLY A 135 -11.55 1.20 -0.86
N GLU A 136 -10.86 2.21 -0.31
CA GLU A 136 -10.38 3.36 -1.09
C GLU A 136 -9.47 2.92 -2.25
N TYR A 137 -8.51 2.02 -2.01
CA TYR A 137 -7.65 1.48 -3.07
C TYR A 137 -8.46 0.85 -4.20
N ARG A 138 -9.44 0.00 -3.86
CA ARG A 138 -10.32 -0.63 -4.86
C ARG A 138 -11.11 0.42 -5.65
N ASP A 139 -11.63 1.44 -4.95
CA ASP A 139 -12.48 2.47 -5.54
C ASP A 139 -11.70 3.40 -6.50
N VAL A 140 -10.41 3.67 -6.22
CA VAL A 140 -9.54 4.45 -7.12
C VAL A 140 -8.93 3.61 -8.26
N GLY A 141 -9.16 2.30 -8.28
CA GLY A 141 -8.77 1.42 -9.39
C GLY A 141 -7.53 0.58 -9.17
N VAL A 142 -7.13 0.31 -7.91
CA VAL A 142 -6.19 -0.79 -7.64
C VAL A 142 -6.84 -2.11 -8.07
N GLN A 143 -6.15 -2.89 -8.91
CA GLN A 143 -6.75 -4.08 -9.52
C GLN A 143 -6.87 -5.23 -8.52
N LEU A 144 -5.87 -5.37 -7.65
CA LEU A 144 -5.83 -6.40 -6.61
C LEU A 144 -5.16 -5.86 -5.35
N GLY A 145 -5.80 -6.05 -4.20
CA GLY A 145 -5.25 -5.73 -2.89
C GLY A 145 -5.36 -6.90 -1.92
N TRP A 146 -4.31 -7.16 -1.15
CA TRP A 146 -4.33 -8.15 -0.07
C TRP A 146 -4.14 -7.46 1.29
N LEU A 147 -5.12 -7.60 2.18
CA LEU A 147 -4.99 -7.19 3.57
C LEU A 147 -4.70 -8.42 4.42
N ILE A 148 -3.45 -8.56 4.85
CA ILE A 148 -2.97 -9.68 5.66
C ILE A 148 -3.17 -9.30 7.13
N ASN A 149 -3.87 -10.16 7.87
CA ASN A 149 -4.22 -9.94 9.27
C ASN A 149 -3.70 -11.12 10.12
N PRO A 150 -2.44 -11.03 10.62
CA PRO A 150 -1.85 -12.06 11.46
C PRO A 150 -2.62 -12.28 12.76
N GLN A 151 -3.27 -11.26 13.31
CA GLN A 151 -3.97 -11.36 14.60
C GLN A 151 -5.21 -12.26 14.50
N GLN A 152 -5.90 -12.23 13.36
CA GLN A 152 -7.05 -13.10 13.08
C GLN A 152 -6.69 -14.30 12.21
N GLN A 153 -5.42 -14.44 11.81
CA GLN A 153 -4.95 -15.52 10.94
C GLN A 153 -5.77 -15.57 9.64
N GLN A 154 -5.98 -14.41 9.04
CA GLN A 154 -6.80 -14.24 7.84
C GLN A 154 -6.12 -13.33 6.82
N VAL A 155 -6.53 -13.48 5.57
CA VAL A 155 -6.25 -12.52 4.51
C VAL A 155 -7.54 -12.17 3.80
N GLU A 156 -7.74 -10.88 3.58
CA GLU A 156 -8.84 -10.33 2.81
C GLU A 156 -8.34 -9.94 1.41
N ILE A 157 -9.07 -10.35 0.39
CA ILE A 157 -8.73 -10.15 -1.02
C ILE A 157 -9.72 -9.16 -1.62
N TYR A 158 -9.20 -8.03 -2.06
CA TYR A 158 -9.94 -6.94 -2.67
C TYR A 158 -9.66 -6.95 -4.17
N CYS A 159 -10.69 -7.21 -4.98
CA CYS A 159 -10.61 -7.13 -6.43
C CYS A 159 -11.60 -6.08 -6.94
N GLN A 160 -11.26 -5.40 -8.03
CA GLN A 160 -12.14 -4.39 -8.62
C GLN A 160 -13.48 -5.00 -9.06
N GLY A 161 -14.59 -4.38 -8.63
CA GLY A 161 -15.94 -4.81 -8.99
C GLY A 161 -16.40 -6.14 -8.38
N GLN A 162 -15.67 -6.68 -7.40
CA GLN A 162 -16.01 -7.94 -6.72
C GLN A 162 -16.17 -7.75 -5.21
N GLU A 163 -16.97 -8.62 -4.61
CA GLU A 163 -17.08 -8.74 -3.16
C GLU A 163 -15.74 -9.17 -2.54
N VAL A 164 -15.50 -8.71 -1.31
CA VAL A 164 -14.27 -9.05 -0.58
C VAL A 164 -14.27 -10.53 -0.24
N VAL A 165 -13.19 -11.23 -0.60
CA VAL A 165 -13.02 -12.65 -0.28
C VAL A 165 -12.09 -12.80 0.90
N VAL A 166 -12.54 -13.49 1.95
CA VAL A 166 -11.73 -13.79 3.14
C VAL A 166 -11.23 -15.23 3.09
N ARG A 167 -9.94 -15.45 3.36
CA ARG A 167 -9.33 -16.77 3.52
C ARG A 167 -8.63 -16.89 4.87
N ASN A 168 -8.76 -18.05 5.50
CA ASN A 168 -8.02 -18.37 6.72
C ASN A 168 -6.60 -18.86 6.40
N LEU A 169 -5.66 -18.59 7.30
CA LEU A 169 -4.28 -19.09 7.23
C LEU A 169 -4.19 -20.52 7.83
N PRO A 170 -3.35 -21.40 7.27
CA PRO A 170 -2.40 -21.12 6.20
C PRO A 170 -3.08 -21.14 4.82
N THR A 171 -2.59 -20.32 3.90
CA THR A 171 -3.07 -20.29 2.52
C THR A 171 -1.93 -19.95 1.56
N GLU A 172 -2.08 -20.35 0.30
CA GLU A 172 -1.30 -19.82 -0.80
C GLU A 172 -2.19 -18.88 -1.63
N LEU A 173 -1.70 -17.68 -1.90
CA LEU A 173 -2.36 -16.70 -2.75
C LEU A 173 -1.69 -16.68 -4.10
N SER A 174 -2.49 -16.49 -5.14
CA SER A 174 -2.02 -16.29 -6.51
C SER A 174 -2.82 -15.17 -7.16
N ALA A 175 -2.20 -14.52 -8.13
CA ALA A 175 -2.78 -13.42 -8.87
C ALA A 175 -2.53 -13.61 -10.38
N GLU A 176 -2.78 -14.81 -10.92
CA GLU A 176 -2.28 -15.23 -12.24
C GLU A 176 -2.57 -14.26 -13.39
N ASN A 177 -3.71 -13.57 -13.34
CA ASN A 177 -4.11 -12.59 -14.36
C ASN A 177 -3.30 -11.28 -14.30
N LEU A 178 -2.76 -10.92 -13.13
CA LEU A 178 -2.07 -9.65 -12.89
C LEU A 178 -0.56 -9.84 -12.63
N LEU A 179 -0.22 -10.86 -11.85
CA LEU A 179 1.13 -11.27 -11.49
C LEU A 179 1.34 -12.75 -11.89
N PRO A 180 1.54 -13.05 -13.19
CA PRO A 180 1.64 -14.43 -13.68
C PRO A 180 2.73 -15.22 -12.96
N GLY A 181 2.38 -16.40 -12.45
CA GLY A 181 3.29 -17.26 -11.71
C GLY A 181 3.68 -16.78 -10.30
N PHE A 182 3.22 -15.60 -9.85
CA PHE A 182 3.46 -15.16 -8.48
C PHE A 182 2.61 -15.97 -7.50
N ARG A 183 3.27 -16.52 -6.48
CA ARG A 183 2.64 -17.26 -5.40
C ARG A 183 3.16 -16.75 -4.08
N LEU A 184 2.24 -16.34 -3.20
CA LEU A 184 2.58 -15.90 -1.85
C LEU A 184 2.04 -16.92 -0.85
N ARG A 185 2.95 -17.55 -0.09
CA ARG A 185 2.57 -18.49 0.96
C ARG A 185 2.46 -17.76 2.29
N LEU A 186 1.28 -17.83 2.90
CA LEU A 186 1.02 -17.27 4.21
C LEU A 186 0.87 -18.42 5.21
N PRO A 187 1.91 -18.72 6.02
CA PRO A 187 1.84 -19.75 7.04
C PRO A 187 0.94 -19.33 8.20
N ARG A 188 0.65 -20.26 9.12
CA ARG A 188 0.09 -19.88 10.42
C ARG A 188 1.16 -19.16 11.23
N TYR A 189 0.72 -18.17 12.00
CA TYR A 189 1.57 -17.37 12.89
C TYR A 189 2.77 -16.82 12.13
N LEU A 190 2.49 -16.18 10.99
CA LEU A 190 3.39 -15.19 10.38
C LEU A 190 4.11 -14.41 11.48
#